data_AF-A0A0B6XSV9-F1
#
_entry.id   AF-A0A0B6XSV9-F1
#
_cell.length_a   1.000
_cell.length_b   1.000
_cell.length_c   1.000
_cell.angle_alpha   90.00
_cell.angle_beta   90.00
_cell.angle_gamma   90.00
#
_symmetry.space_group_name_H-M   'P 1'
#
loop_
_entity.id
_entity.type
_entity.pdbx_description
1 polymer ?
#
loop_
_entity_poly.entity_id
_entity_poly.type
_entity_poly.pdbx_seq_one_letter_code
_entity_poly.pdbx_strand_id
1 'polypeptide(L)' 'KMPIDYGKWDKIEVSDDEDDTHPNVDTPSLFKWRHEARMQRMEENKRKKEDLTKEEKSLTQNIEELRSK' A
#
# COMPACT_ATOMS: atom_id res chain seq x y z
N LYS A 1 23.33 13.87 -21.88
CA LYS A 1 22.95 14.03 -20.45
C LYS A 1 21.59 13.37 -20.32
N MET A 2 21.43 12.29 -19.55
CA MET A 2 20.09 11.72 -19.34
C MET A 2 19.23 12.78 -18.64
N PRO A 3 17.96 12.98 -19.05
CA PRO A 3 17.04 13.85 -18.34
C PRO A 3 16.90 13.40 -16.88
N ILE A 4 16.74 14.36 -15.97
CA ILE A 4 16.39 14.04 -14.58
C ILE A 4 14.92 13.61 -14.60
N ASP A 5 14.64 12.42 -14.07
CA ASP A 5 13.30 11.86 -13.96
C ASP A 5 12.68 12.17 -12.59
N TYR A 6 11.46 12.71 -12.59
CA TYR A 6 10.68 13.05 -11.41
C TYR A 6 9.51 12.08 -11.16
N GLY A 7 9.41 10.97 -11.90
CA GLY A 7 8.28 10.02 -11.83
C GLY A 7 8.04 9.39 -10.46
N LYS A 8 9.00 9.51 -9.52
CA LYS A 8 8.82 9.13 -8.11
C LYS A 8 7.71 9.93 -7.41
N TRP A 9 7.44 11.16 -7.85
CA TRP A 9 6.48 12.07 -7.21
C TRP A 9 5.09 12.07 -7.87
N ASP A 10 4.88 11.35 -8.97
CA ASP A 10 3.63 11.36 -9.75
C ASP A 10 2.42 10.79 -9.01
N LYS A 11 2.63 9.98 -7.95
CA LYS A 11 1.59 9.16 -7.31
C LYS A 11 1.55 9.34 -5.80
N ILE A 12 1.69 10.57 -5.34
CA ILE A 12 1.54 10.91 -3.92
C ILE A 12 0.06 11.05 -3.61
N GLU A 13 -0.43 10.24 -2.67
CA GLU A 13 -1.79 10.33 -2.14
C GLU A 13 -1.78 11.19 -0.87
N VAL A 14 -2.58 12.27 -0.87
CA VAL A 14 -2.76 13.18 0.27
C VAL A 14 -4.21 13.09 0.72
N SER A 15 -4.46 12.70 1.98
CA SER A 15 -5.83 12.46 2.47
C SER A 15 -6.61 13.74 2.77
N ASP A 16 -5.91 14.83 3.02
CA ASP A 16 -6.39 16.17 3.37
C ASP A 16 -6.14 17.19 2.24
N ASP A 17 -6.15 16.73 0.99
CA ASP A 17 -6.00 17.58 -0.19
C ASP A 17 -7.17 18.58 -0.31
N GLU A 18 -6.92 19.85 0.02
CA GLU A 18 -7.92 20.93 0.00
C GLU A 18 -8.34 21.33 -1.42
N ASP A 19 -7.54 21.01 -2.44
CA ASP A 19 -7.87 21.27 -3.85
C ASP A 19 -8.84 20.21 -4.42
N ASP A 20 -8.95 19.03 -3.79
CA ASP A 20 -9.84 17.93 -4.20
C ASP A 20 -11.11 17.86 -3.33
N THR A 21 -11.92 18.91 -3.45
CA THR A 21 -13.19 19.07 -2.72
C THR A 21 -14.38 19.22 -3.67
N HIS A 22 -15.60 19.08 -3.14
CA HIS A 22 -16.83 19.25 -3.92
C HIS A 22 -17.83 20.14 -3.17
N PRO A 23 -18.54 21.09 -3.83
CA PRO A 23 -19.46 22.02 -3.18
C PRO A 23 -20.59 21.40 -2.34
N ASN A 24 -20.89 20.12 -2.56
CA ASN A 24 -21.95 19.37 -1.89
C ASN A 24 -21.44 18.28 -0.94
N VAL A 25 -20.14 18.22 -0.66
CA VAL A 25 -19.53 17.23 0.22
C VAL A 25 -18.84 17.95 1.38
N ASP A 26 -19.06 17.47 2.60
CA ASP A 26 -18.41 18.01 3.80
C ASP A 26 -16.93 17.62 3.84
N THR A 27 -16.04 18.59 3.62
CA THR A 27 -14.59 18.40 3.54
C THR A 27 -13.99 17.74 4.79
N PRO A 28 -14.32 18.17 6.04
CA PRO A 28 -13.82 17.52 7.25
C PRO A 28 -14.16 16.03 7.34
N SER A 29 -15.38 15.65 6.97
CA SER A 29 -15.81 14.24 6.98
C SER A 29 -15.13 13.45 5.85
N LEU A 30 -14.98 14.05 4.66
CA LEU A 30 -14.28 13.45 3.52
C LEU A 30 -12.82 13.12 3.86
N PHE A 31 -12.08 14.04 4.48
CA PHE A 31 -10.69 13.83 4.84
C PHE A 31 -10.51 12.69 5.84
N LYS A 32 -11.37 12.63 6.86
CA LYS A 32 -11.39 11.52 7.83
C LYS A 32 -11.64 10.19 7.12
N TRP A 33 -12.63 10.14 6.25
CA TRP A 33 -12.97 8.92 5.52
C TRP A 33 -11.83 8.46 4.59
N ARG A 34 -11.20 9.38 3.85
CA ARG A 34 -10.03 9.08 3.01
C ARG A 34 -8.86 8.54 3.83
N HIS A 35 -8.59 9.15 4.99
CA HIS A 35 -7.56 8.70 5.90
C HIS A 35 -7.83 7.28 6.42
N GLU A 36 -9.05 7.02 6.89
CA GLU A 36 -9.47 5.70 7.39
C GLU A 36 -9.37 4.63 6.30
N ALA A 37 -9.86 4.91 5.10
CA ALA A 37 -9.76 4.01 3.95
C ALA A 37 -8.30 3.72 3.57
N ARG A 38 -7.41 4.71 3.66
CA ARG A 38 -5.97 4.52 3.46
C ARG A 38 -5.36 3.62 4.54
N MET A 39 -5.72 3.79 5.81
CA MET A 39 -5.27 2.94 6.91
C MET A 39 -5.72 1.50 6.74
N GLN A 40 -6.98 1.28 6.40
CA GLN A 40 -7.52 -0.07 6.15
C GLN A 40 -6.77 -0.77 5.00
N ARG A 41 -6.54 -0.08 3.87
CA ARG A 41 -5.76 -0.63 2.75
C ARG A 41 -4.31 -0.94 3.15
N MET A 42 -3.67 -0.08 3.94
CA MET A 42 -2.32 -0.32 4.43
C MET A 42 -2.24 -1.54 5.35
N GLU A 43 -3.20 -1.69 6.26
CA GLU A 43 -3.28 -2.84 7.15
C GLU A 43 -3.54 -4.15 6.38
N GLU A 44 -4.48 -4.13 5.43
CA GLU A 44 -4.76 -5.28 4.57
C GLU A 44 -3.52 -5.69 3.75
N ASN A 45 -2.83 -4.72 3.16
CA ASN A 45 -1.60 -4.98 2.39
C ASN A 45 -0.48 -5.52 3.28
N LYS A 46 -0.35 -5.01 4.52
CA LYS A 46 0.60 -5.52 5.49
C LYS A 46 0.30 -6.98 5.84
N ARG A 47 -0.96 -7.30 6.16
CA ARG A 47 -1.40 -8.67 6.47
C ARG A 47 -1.12 -9.62 5.29
N LYS A 48 -1.52 -9.25 4.08
CA LYS A 48 -1.26 -10.03 2.85
C LYS A 48 0.22 -10.29 2.66
N LYS A 49 1.07 -9.27 2.86
CA LYS A 49 2.53 -9.41 2.74
C LYS A 49 3.07 -10.38 3.79
N GLU A 50 2.63 -10.26 5.04
CA GLU A 50 3.05 -11.18 6.10
C GLU A 50 2.67 -12.63 5.79
N ASP A 51 1.44 -12.87 5.33
CA ASP A 51 0.96 -14.21 5.00
C ASP A 51 1.75 -14.81 3.83
N LEU A 52 1.96 -14.04 2.75
CA LEU A 52 2.80 -14.47 1.62
C LEU A 52 4.23 -14.80 2.05
N THR A 53 4.85 -13.98 2.91
CA THR A 53 6.22 -14.25 3.38
C THR A 53 6.31 -15.49 4.27
N LYS A 54 5.25 -15.83 5.03
CA LYS A 54 5.18 -17.08 5.80
C LYS A 54 5.06 -18.28 4.87
N GLU A 55 4.20 -18.18 3.87
CA GLU A 55 4.02 -19.23 2.86
C GLU A 55 5.33 -19.46 2.09
N GLU A 56 5.97 -18.40 1.60
CA GLU A 56 7.27 -18.45 0.92
C GLU A 56 8.31 -19.18 1.78
N LYS A 57 8.44 -18.82 3.06
CA LYS A 57 9.35 -19.50 3.99
C LYS A 57 9.04 -20.99 4.12
N SER A 58 7.78 -21.36 4.32
CA SER A 58 7.38 -22.77 4.45
C SER A 58 7.69 -23.57 3.17
N LEU A 59 7.44 -22.99 2.00
CA LEU A 59 7.74 -23.61 0.71
C LEU A 59 9.25 -23.78 0.50
N THR A 60 10.04 -22.76 0.84
CA THR A 60 11.50 -22.84 0.73
C THR A 60 12.09 -23.93 1.63
N GLN A 61 11.57 -24.08 2.85
CA GLN A 61 11.97 -25.16 3.77
C GLN A 61 11.60 -26.53 3.21
N ASN A 62 10.37 -26.71 2.72
CA ASN A 62 9.95 -27.97 2.10
C ASN A 62 10.80 -28.35 0.88
N ILE A 63 11.18 -27.37 0.05
CA ILE A 63 12.06 -27.59 -1.11
C ILE A 63 13.45 -28.04 -0.64
N GLU A 64 14.00 -27.45 0.41
CA GLU A 64 15.30 -27.80 0.96
C GLU A 64 15.30 -29.22 1.58
N GLU A 65 14.23 -29.58 2.29
CA GLU A 65 14.03 -30.94 2.81
C GLU A 65 13.93 -31.99 1.68
N LEU A 66 13.22 -31.66 0.59
CA LEU A 66 13.11 -32.56 -0.56
C LEU A 66 14.42 -32.68 -1.35
N ARG A 67 15.26 -31.64 -1.37
CA ARG A 67 16.58 -31.66 -2.02
C ARG A 67 17.62 -32.43 -1.21
N SER A 68 17.44 -32.55 0.10
CA SER A 68 18.37 -33.24 0.99
C SER A 68 18.03 -34.73 1.21
N LYS A 69 16.86 -35.19 0.72
CA LYS A 69 16.50 -36.60 0.58
C LYS A 69 16.98 -37.17 -0.74
#